data_AF-A0A936N8B5-F1
#
_entry.id   AF-A0A936N8B5-F1
#
_cell.length_a   1.000
_cell.length_b   1.000
_cell.length_c   1.000
_cell.angle_alpha   90.00
_cell.angle_beta   90.00
_cell.angle_gamma   90.00
#
_symmetry.space_group_name_H-M   'P 1'
#
loop_
_entity.id
_entity.type
_entity.pdbx_description
1 polymer ?
#
loop_
_entity_poly.entity_id
_entity_poly.type
_entity_poly.pdbx_seq_one_letter_code
_entity_poly.pdbx_strand_id
1 'polypeptide(L)'
;MVTYNPKDWFKLIFHFHKSDTLRILALNLILLGLITAGVVYAEHKYFPSDIPSLTFFHSISGFIISMVLVFRINTAYDRWWEGRKAWGSLINSSRNLAIKFHAMVPIQEKEMRKELYSMISTFAFVLKEHLRNEYKKEELVFGNVLKENELTNADHKPAFVSSRLSRYVLEFCQKNKDTENDFLILERNISELIDICGICERIKNTPIPYSYSIFIKKIIFVYIITMPFTFGLSVGYWAVPMVMIIFYAFASLELLSEEIEDPFGTDPNDLPTDEIAQKIKANVGEILL
;
A
#
# COMPACT_ATOMS: atom_id res chain seq x y z
N MET A 1 -3.99 -2.25 -7.89
CA MET A 1 -4.24 -3.69 -7.67
C MET A 1 -4.55 -4.43 -8.96
N VAL A 2 -3.72 -5.41 -9.32
CA VAL A 2 -3.98 -6.31 -10.45
C VAL A 2 -5.16 -7.24 -10.11
N THR A 3 -6.19 -7.26 -10.96
CA THR A 3 -7.30 -8.22 -10.84
C THR A 3 -6.94 -9.52 -11.53
N TYR A 4 -7.11 -10.66 -10.84
CA TYR A 4 -6.80 -11.98 -11.39
C TYR A 4 -7.72 -13.06 -10.83
N ASN A 5 -7.81 -14.19 -11.53
CA ASN A 5 -8.54 -15.38 -11.07
C ASN A 5 -7.59 -16.29 -10.29
N PRO A 6 -7.75 -16.46 -8.96
CA PRO A 6 -6.85 -17.27 -8.15
C PRO A 6 -6.91 -18.77 -8.48
N LYS A 7 -7.94 -19.23 -9.21
CA LYS A 7 -8.09 -20.64 -9.62
C LYS A 7 -7.26 -21.00 -10.85
N ASP A 8 -6.79 -20.02 -11.62
CA ASP A 8 -6.04 -20.24 -12.87
C ASP A 8 -4.53 -20.40 -12.62
N TRP A 9 -4.14 -21.40 -11.82
CA TRP A 9 -2.77 -21.58 -11.33
C TRP A 9 -1.71 -21.64 -12.44
N PHE A 10 -1.99 -22.34 -13.54
CA PHE A 10 -1.09 -22.41 -14.70
C PHE A 10 -0.84 -21.05 -15.35
N LYS A 11 -1.89 -20.23 -15.51
CA LYS A 11 -1.71 -18.88 -16.07
C LYS A 11 -0.90 -18.02 -15.11
N LEU A 12 -1.15 -18.11 -13.80
CA LEU A 12 -0.43 -17.31 -12.80
C LEU A 12 1.07 -17.64 -12.72
N ILE A 13 1.47 -18.90 -12.89
CA ILE A 13 2.89 -19.30 -12.88
C ILE A 13 3.64 -18.76 -14.11
N PHE A 14 2.99 -18.75 -15.28
CA PHE A 14 3.66 -18.43 -16.55
C PHE A 14 3.35 -17.02 -17.09
N HIS A 15 2.53 -16.23 -16.40
CA HIS A 15 2.20 -14.87 -16.79
C HIS A 15 3.16 -13.86 -16.16
N PHE A 16 4.22 -13.51 -16.90
CA PHE A 16 5.24 -12.56 -16.45
C PHE A 16 4.74 -11.10 -16.52
N HIS A 17 4.29 -10.55 -15.39
CA HIS A 17 3.85 -9.16 -15.27
C HIS A 17 5.04 -8.17 -15.34
N LYS A 18 4.78 -6.86 -15.51
CA LYS A 18 5.87 -5.85 -15.55
C LYS A 18 6.58 -5.68 -14.20
N SER A 19 5.89 -5.91 -13.08
CA SER A 19 6.43 -5.94 -11.72
C SER A 19 6.94 -7.32 -11.28
N ASP A 20 7.13 -8.24 -12.22
CA ASP A 20 7.57 -9.58 -11.86
C ASP A 20 8.98 -9.54 -11.25
N THR A 21 9.08 -10.00 -10.00
CA THR A 21 10.34 -10.03 -9.23
C THR A 21 11.46 -10.73 -9.99
N LEU A 22 11.14 -11.69 -10.86
CA LEU A 22 12.13 -12.37 -11.70
C LEU A 22 12.78 -11.43 -12.70
N ARG A 23 12.04 -10.48 -13.30
CA ARG A 23 12.61 -9.48 -14.21
C ARG A 23 13.48 -8.48 -13.45
N ILE A 24 13.03 -8.05 -12.27
CA ILE A 24 13.78 -7.12 -11.40
C ILE A 24 15.11 -7.75 -10.96
N LEU A 25 15.10 -9.05 -10.65
CA LEU A 25 16.26 -9.78 -10.14
C LEU A 25 17.08 -10.49 -11.23
N ALA A 26 16.67 -10.46 -12.50
CA ALA A 26 17.28 -11.26 -13.57
C ALA A 26 18.79 -11.05 -13.69
N LEU A 27 19.25 -9.79 -13.67
CA LEU A 27 20.68 -9.48 -13.74
C LEU A 27 21.42 -9.98 -12.51
N ASN A 28 20.84 -9.79 -11.32
CA ASN A 28 21.43 -10.26 -10.06
C ASN A 28 21.52 -11.79 -10.02
N LEU A 29 20.52 -12.50 -10.56
CA LEU A 29 20.50 -13.96 -10.69
C LEU A 29 21.62 -14.45 -11.61
N ILE A 30 21.77 -13.83 -12.78
CA ILE A 30 22.84 -14.19 -13.73
C ILE A 30 24.21 -13.92 -13.11
N LEU A 31 24.40 -12.74 -12.50
CA LEU A 31 25.65 -12.37 -11.86
C LEU A 31 26.01 -13.35 -10.74
N LEU A 32 25.05 -13.68 -9.87
CA LEU A 32 25.24 -14.64 -8.79
C LEU A 32 25.54 -16.05 -9.32
N GLY A 33 24.88 -16.47 -10.40
CA GLY A 33 25.17 -17.73 -11.06
C GLY A 33 26.60 -17.80 -11.59
N LEU A 34 27.08 -16.72 -12.23
CA LEU A 34 28.46 -16.60 -12.71
C LEU A 34 29.47 -16.59 -11.55
N ILE A 35 29.19 -15.83 -10.48
CA ILE A 35 30.01 -15.83 -9.26
C ILE A 35 30.09 -17.24 -8.68
N THR A 36 28.96 -17.93 -8.56
CA THR A 36 28.89 -19.29 -8.02
C THR A 36 29.69 -20.27 -8.87
N ALA A 37 29.54 -20.21 -10.21
CA ALA A 37 30.34 -21.04 -11.12
C ALA A 37 31.85 -20.76 -11.00
N GLY A 38 32.22 -19.49 -10.84
CA GLY A 38 33.61 -19.08 -10.61
C GLY A 38 34.18 -19.60 -9.29
N VAL A 39 33.40 -19.55 -8.20
CA VAL A 39 33.78 -20.11 -6.90
C VAL A 39 33.96 -21.62 -7.00
N VAL A 40 32.99 -22.35 -7.59
CA VAL A 40 33.07 -23.80 -7.80
C VAL A 40 34.32 -24.19 -8.59
N TYR A 41 34.61 -23.46 -9.68
CA TYR A 41 35.82 -23.70 -10.47
C TYR A 41 37.10 -23.47 -9.66
N ALA A 42 37.15 -22.39 -8.88
CA ALA A 42 38.30 -22.08 -8.04
C ALA A 42 38.50 -23.14 -6.94
N GLU A 43 37.42 -23.56 -6.29
CA GLU A 43 37.40 -24.63 -5.28
C GLU A 43 37.96 -25.94 -5.82
N HIS A 44 37.46 -26.40 -6.98
CA HIS A 44 37.97 -27.64 -7.59
C HIS A 44 39.43 -27.56 -8.04
N LYS A 45 39.92 -26.38 -8.41
CA LYS A 45 41.26 -26.22 -8.98
C LYS A 45 42.34 -25.91 -7.94
N TYR A 46 42.04 -25.11 -6.94
CA TYR A 46 43.03 -24.50 -6.05
C TYR A 46 42.86 -24.89 -4.58
N PHE A 47 41.70 -25.39 -4.16
CA PHE A 47 41.44 -25.66 -2.74
C PHE A 47 41.53 -27.17 -2.44
N PRO A 48 42.19 -27.56 -1.34
CA PRO A 48 42.21 -28.95 -0.89
C PRO A 48 40.83 -29.38 -0.39
N SER A 49 40.49 -30.66 -0.59
CA SER A 49 39.19 -31.26 -0.24
C SER A 49 38.87 -31.28 1.26
N ASP A 50 39.82 -30.91 2.12
CA ASP A 50 39.73 -31.03 3.59
C ASP A 50 39.17 -29.78 4.29
N ILE A 51 38.62 -28.81 3.54
CA ILE A 51 37.99 -27.62 4.14
C ILE A 51 36.69 -28.02 4.85
N PRO A 52 36.50 -27.66 6.12
CA PRO A 52 35.27 -27.95 6.85
C PRO A 52 34.04 -27.36 6.15
N SER A 53 33.01 -28.18 5.95
CA SER A 53 31.77 -27.73 5.34
C SER A 53 31.01 -26.77 6.26
N LEU A 54 30.63 -25.60 5.74
CA LEU A 54 29.77 -24.62 6.43
C LEU A 54 28.27 -24.94 6.31
N THR A 55 27.91 -26.14 5.81
CA THR A 55 26.51 -26.51 5.52
C THR A 55 25.63 -26.44 6.76
N PHE A 56 26.11 -26.90 7.91
CA PHE A 56 25.33 -26.82 9.15
C PHE A 56 25.03 -25.37 9.57
N PHE A 57 26.03 -24.49 9.45
CA PHE A 57 25.87 -23.07 9.76
C PHE A 57 24.87 -22.41 8.83
N HIS A 58 24.93 -22.71 7.52
CA HIS A 58 23.97 -22.20 6.53
C HIS A 58 22.57 -22.76 6.74
N SER A 59 22.41 -24.03 7.10
CA SER A 59 21.08 -24.59 7.39
C SER A 59 20.41 -23.87 8.57
N ILE A 60 21.14 -23.63 9.67
CA ILE A 60 20.62 -22.88 10.83
C ILE A 60 20.37 -21.42 10.47
N SER A 61 21.32 -20.77 9.80
CA SER A 61 21.19 -19.37 9.39
C SER A 61 20.01 -19.17 8.43
N GLY A 62 19.84 -20.07 7.47
CA GLY A 62 18.73 -20.07 6.52
C GLY A 62 17.38 -20.23 7.21
N PHE A 63 17.28 -21.11 8.22
CA PHE A 63 16.10 -21.22 9.05
C PHE A 63 15.78 -19.91 9.78
N ILE A 64 16.77 -19.30 10.44
CA ILE A 64 16.60 -18.03 11.16
C ILE A 64 16.17 -16.90 10.19
N ILE A 65 16.82 -16.79 9.03
CA ILE A 65 16.49 -15.78 8.01
C ILE A 65 15.07 -15.98 7.49
N SER A 66 14.67 -17.23 7.23
CA SER A 66 13.31 -17.54 6.79
C SER A 66 12.26 -17.10 7.82
N MET A 67 12.52 -17.32 9.11
CA MET A 67 11.65 -16.89 10.19
C MET A 67 11.55 -15.36 10.27
N VAL A 68 12.68 -14.65 10.14
CA VAL A 68 12.71 -13.18 10.10
C VAL A 68 11.92 -12.63 8.91
N LEU A 69 12.08 -13.23 7.72
CA LEU A 69 11.33 -12.87 6.52
C LEU A 69 9.82 -13.07 6.67
N VAL A 70 9.39 -14.12 7.38
CA VAL A 70 7.97 -14.34 7.69
C VAL A 70 7.39 -13.21 8.56
N PHE A 71 8.13 -12.73 9.57
CA PHE A 71 7.67 -11.58 10.35
C PHE A 71 7.61 -10.29 9.52
N ARG A 72 8.58 -10.10 8.64
CA ARG A 72 8.67 -8.96 7.73
C ARG A 72 7.47 -8.87 6.79
N ILE A 73 7.12 -9.97 6.11
CA ILE A 73 5.98 -10.00 5.19
C ILE A 73 4.65 -9.85 5.93
N ASN A 74 4.51 -10.45 7.12
CA ASN A 74 3.29 -10.30 7.92
C ASN A 74 3.09 -8.85 8.38
N THR A 75 4.16 -8.18 8.81
CA THR A 75 4.08 -6.77 9.23
C THR A 75 3.72 -5.85 8.07
N ALA A 76 4.27 -6.10 6.88
CA ALA A 76 3.90 -5.36 5.67
C ALA A 76 2.43 -5.61 5.27
N TYR A 77 2.00 -6.87 5.31
CA TYR A 77 0.61 -7.25 5.04
C TYR A 77 -0.38 -6.61 6.02
N ASP A 78 -0.06 -6.56 7.31
CA ASP A 78 -0.91 -5.93 8.31
C ASP A 78 -1.13 -4.43 8.01
N ARG A 79 -0.08 -3.72 7.59
CA ARG A 79 -0.18 -2.31 7.15
C ARG A 79 -1.06 -2.17 5.91
N TRP A 80 -0.85 -3.02 4.91
CA TRP A 80 -1.68 -3.06 3.71
C TRP A 80 -3.16 -3.29 4.05
N TRP A 81 -3.43 -4.26 4.92
CA TRP A 81 -4.79 -4.59 5.35
C TRP A 81 -5.43 -3.50 6.20
N GLU A 82 -4.66 -2.83 7.07
CA GLU A 82 -5.14 -1.66 7.82
C GLU A 82 -5.53 -0.52 6.88
N GLY A 83 -4.71 -0.23 5.86
CA GLY A 83 -5.04 0.74 4.81
C GLY A 83 -6.32 0.36 4.06
N ARG A 84 -6.46 -0.93 3.70
CA ARG A 84 -7.67 -1.43 3.02
C ARG A 84 -8.92 -1.27 3.88
N LYS A 85 -8.83 -1.54 5.19
CA LYS A 85 -9.94 -1.34 6.14
C LYS A 85 -10.30 0.14 6.25
N ALA A 86 -9.31 1.03 6.36
CA ALA A 86 -9.53 2.48 6.44
C ALA A 86 -10.29 3.02 5.21
N TRP A 87 -9.85 2.65 4.00
CA TRP A 87 -10.56 3.00 2.75
C TRP A 87 -11.94 2.33 2.63
N GLY A 88 -12.12 1.15 3.22
CA GLY A 88 -13.44 0.51 3.36
C GLY A 88 -14.39 1.32 4.25
N SER A 89 -13.89 1.80 5.39
CA SER A 89 -14.63 2.71 6.27
C SER A 89 -14.96 4.01 5.56
N LEU A 90 -14.06 4.55 4.72
CA LEU A 90 -14.32 5.78 3.97
C LEU A 90 -15.52 5.65 3.02
N ILE A 91 -15.64 4.52 2.32
CA ILE A 91 -16.80 4.23 1.48
C ILE A 91 -18.09 4.28 2.33
N ASN A 92 -18.07 3.64 3.50
CA ASN A 92 -19.24 3.54 4.36
C ASN A 92 -19.62 4.90 4.96
N SER A 93 -18.67 5.66 5.52
CA SER A 93 -18.92 6.98 6.09
C SER A 93 -19.41 7.97 5.04
N SER A 94 -18.84 7.94 3.82
CA SER A 94 -19.30 8.79 2.71
C SER A 94 -20.75 8.47 2.29
N ARG A 95 -21.12 7.19 2.21
CA ARG A 95 -22.49 6.76 1.92
C ARG A 95 -23.46 7.14 3.04
N ASN A 96 -23.06 6.94 4.30
CA ASN A 96 -23.88 7.30 5.45
C ASN A 96 -24.17 8.80 5.49
N LEU A 97 -23.18 9.65 5.22
CA LEU A 97 -23.39 11.08 5.07
C LEU A 97 -24.38 11.40 3.95
N ALA A 98 -24.18 10.83 2.76
CA ALA A 98 -25.07 11.04 1.61
C ALA A 98 -26.52 10.64 1.92
N ILE A 99 -26.75 9.48 2.54
CA ILE A 99 -28.09 8.99 2.90
C ILE A 99 -28.76 9.93 3.90
N LYS A 100 -28.03 10.39 4.92
CA LYS A 100 -28.58 11.31 5.93
C LYS A 100 -28.94 12.65 5.31
N PHE A 101 -28.06 13.21 4.49
CA PHE A 101 -28.36 14.45 3.78
C PHE A 101 -29.51 14.30 2.79
N HIS A 102 -29.64 13.17 2.10
CA HIS A 102 -30.80 12.90 1.25
C HIS A 102 -32.11 12.91 2.03
N ALA A 103 -32.11 12.39 3.27
CA ALA A 103 -33.29 12.39 4.12
C ALA A 103 -33.62 13.78 4.71
N MET A 104 -32.59 14.59 5.00
CA MET A 104 -32.74 15.87 5.69
C MET A 104 -32.90 17.07 4.75
N VAL A 105 -32.33 17.02 3.54
CA VAL A 105 -32.32 18.14 2.59
C VAL A 105 -33.41 17.91 1.54
N PRO A 106 -34.41 18.82 1.43
CA PRO A 106 -35.49 18.69 0.45
C PRO A 106 -34.97 18.56 -0.99
N ILE A 107 -35.68 17.80 -1.82
CA ILE A 107 -35.31 17.56 -3.23
C ILE A 107 -35.22 18.88 -4.04
N GLN A 108 -35.96 19.90 -3.63
CA GLN A 108 -35.99 21.23 -4.24
C GLN A 108 -34.68 22.02 -4.01
N GLU A 109 -33.95 21.74 -2.93
CA GLU A 109 -32.69 22.39 -2.56
C GLU A 109 -31.50 21.84 -3.36
N LYS A 110 -31.60 21.92 -4.70
CA LYS A 110 -30.63 21.32 -5.62
C LYS A 110 -29.21 21.84 -5.43
N GLU A 111 -29.06 23.13 -5.14
CA GLU A 111 -27.74 23.74 -4.94
C GLU A 111 -27.08 23.20 -3.67
N MET A 112 -27.82 23.10 -2.56
CA MET A 112 -27.30 22.52 -1.33
C MET A 112 -26.86 21.06 -1.52
N ARG A 113 -27.68 20.25 -2.20
CA ARG A 113 -27.36 18.85 -2.50
C ARG A 113 -26.10 18.72 -3.36
N LYS A 114 -25.88 19.63 -4.33
CA LYS A 114 -24.64 19.69 -5.12
C LYS A 114 -23.42 20.08 -4.29
N GLU A 115 -23.54 21.03 -3.36
CA GLU A 115 -22.42 21.42 -2.47
C GLU A 115 -22.00 20.26 -1.57
N LEU A 116 -22.97 19.55 -0.99
CA LEU A 116 -22.70 18.35 -0.18
C LEU A 116 -22.06 17.23 -1.01
N TYR A 117 -22.60 16.96 -2.20
CA TYR A 117 -22.00 16.02 -3.16
C TYR A 117 -20.55 16.38 -3.48
N SER A 118 -20.29 17.66 -3.77
CA SER A 118 -18.95 18.19 -4.07
C SER A 118 -17.97 17.93 -2.93
N MET A 119 -18.32 18.31 -1.70
CA MET A 119 -17.40 18.18 -0.55
C MET A 119 -17.16 16.72 -0.16
N ILE A 120 -18.21 15.89 -0.09
CA ILE A 120 -18.06 14.46 0.27
C ILE A 120 -17.25 13.71 -0.79
N SER A 121 -17.55 13.93 -2.07
CA SER A 121 -16.81 13.28 -3.17
C SER A 121 -15.36 13.75 -3.20
N THR A 122 -15.12 15.06 -3.06
CA THR A 122 -13.77 15.65 -3.13
C THR A 122 -12.89 15.19 -1.99
N PHE A 123 -13.44 14.91 -0.80
CA PHE A 123 -12.66 14.39 0.32
C PHE A 123 -11.89 13.11 -0.05
N ALA A 124 -12.52 12.17 -0.76
CA ALA A 124 -11.89 10.91 -1.15
C ALA A 124 -10.71 11.12 -2.12
N PHE A 125 -10.84 12.04 -3.09
CA PHE A 125 -9.76 12.38 -4.00
C PHE A 125 -8.64 13.13 -3.27
N VAL A 126 -8.98 14.12 -2.46
CA VAL A 126 -7.99 14.87 -1.69
C VAL A 126 -7.21 13.95 -0.75
N LEU A 127 -7.85 12.95 -0.14
CA LEU A 127 -7.17 11.98 0.71
C LEU A 127 -6.15 11.12 -0.07
N LYS A 128 -6.50 10.54 -1.23
CA LYS A 128 -5.50 9.75 -1.98
C LYS A 128 -4.33 10.61 -2.45
N GLU A 129 -4.59 11.83 -2.92
CA GLU A 129 -3.56 12.73 -3.39
C GLU A 129 -2.65 13.19 -2.23
N HIS A 130 -3.24 13.46 -1.06
CA HIS A 130 -2.51 13.72 0.18
C HIS A 130 -1.59 12.55 0.58
N LEU A 131 -2.08 11.31 0.45
CA LEU A 131 -1.28 10.11 0.73
C LEU A 131 -0.18 9.88 -0.32
N ARG A 132 -0.31 10.42 -1.53
CA ARG A 132 0.72 10.34 -2.58
C ARG A 132 1.65 11.55 -2.65
N ASN A 133 1.42 12.59 -1.85
CA ASN A 133 2.07 13.89 -1.99
C ASN A 133 1.87 14.50 -3.40
N GLU A 134 0.74 14.20 -4.04
CA GLU A 134 0.35 14.71 -5.35
C GLU A 134 -0.85 15.66 -5.22
N TYR A 135 -1.20 16.33 -6.32
CA TYR A 135 -2.42 17.12 -6.41
C TYR A 135 -2.94 17.13 -7.85
N LYS A 136 -3.93 16.28 -8.13
CA LYS A 136 -4.63 16.22 -9.43
C LYS A 136 -5.94 16.98 -9.37
N LYS A 137 -5.93 18.20 -9.88
CA LYS A 137 -7.08 19.10 -9.87
C LYS A 137 -8.27 18.52 -10.67
N GLU A 138 -7.98 17.84 -11.77
CA GLU A 138 -8.95 17.42 -12.79
C GLU A 138 -9.97 16.41 -12.25
N GLU A 139 -9.64 15.72 -11.16
CA GLU A 139 -10.49 14.71 -10.55
C GLU A 139 -11.40 15.27 -9.45
N LEU A 140 -11.10 16.47 -8.95
CA LEU A 140 -11.81 17.12 -7.86
C LEU A 140 -13.15 17.69 -8.35
N VAL A 141 -14.14 17.66 -7.47
CA VAL A 141 -15.48 18.20 -7.76
C VAL A 141 -15.65 19.50 -6.99
N PHE A 142 -15.54 20.63 -7.67
CA PHE A 142 -15.73 21.94 -7.03
C PHE A 142 -17.17 22.42 -7.11
N GLY A 143 -17.65 22.96 -5.99
CA GLY A 143 -18.91 23.71 -5.87
C GLY A 143 -18.64 25.19 -5.59
N ASN A 144 -19.64 25.92 -5.13
CA ASN A 144 -19.51 27.32 -4.73
C ASN A 144 -18.88 27.46 -3.33
N VAL A 145 -19.09 26.46 -2.45
CA VAL A 145 -18.61 26.46 -1.06
C VAL A 145 -17.14 26.04 -0.99
N LEU A 146 -16.79 24.97 -1.69
CA LEU A 146 -15.42 24.47 -1.77
C LEU A 146 -14.71 25.12 -2.95
N LYS A 147 -14.01 26.23 -2.68
CA LYS A 147 -13.24 26.94 -3.70
C LYS A 147 -11.86 26.32 -3.91
N GLU A 148 -11.48 26.19 -5.17
CA GLU A 148 -10.20 25.61 -5.58
C GLU A 148 -8.99 26.34 -4.98
N ASN A 149 -8.93 27.67 -5.13
CA ASN A 149 -7.81 28.49 -4.67
C ASN A 149 -7.57 28.34 -3.15
N GLU A 150 -8.63 28.23 -2.36
CA GLU A 150 -8.53 28.03 -0.92
C GLU A 150 -8.05 26.62 -0.57
N LEU A 151 -8.47 25.59 -1.32
CA LEU A 151 -8.00 24.21 -1.15
C LEU A 151 -6.53 24.04 -1.54
N THR A 152 -6.09 24.64 -2.64
CA THR A 152 -4.69 24.54 -3.10
C THR A 152 -3.74 25.12 -2.05
N ASN A 153 -4.11 26.25 -1.44
CA ASN A 153 -3.33 26.95 -0.42
C ASN A 153 -3.41 26.31 0.98
N ALA A 154 -4.27 25.31 1.19
CA ALA A 154 -4.36 24.63 2.47
C ALA A 154 -3.15 23.70 2.68
N ASP A 155 -2.52 23.82 3.86
CA ASP A 155 -1.41 22.94 4.29
C ASP A 155 -1.90 21.50 4.41
N HIS A 156 -3.01 21.29 5.12
CA HIS A 156 -3.61 19.97 5.31
C HIS A 156 -4.98 19.90 4.62
N LYS A 157 -4.94 19.51 3.34
CA LYS A 157 -6.10 19.54 2.42
C LYS A 157 -7.29 18.68 2.87
N PRO A 158 -7.14 17.43 3.39
CA PRO A 158 -8.28 16.67 3.87
C PRO A 158 -9.02 17.35 5.03
N ALA A 159 -8.27 17.92 5.98
CA ALA A 159 -8.84 18.69 7.10
C ALA A 159 -9.56 19.94 6.62
N PHE A 160 -9.02 20.63 5.62
CA PHE A 160 -9.68 21.78 5.02
C PHE A 160 -11.05 21.42 4.43
N VAL A 161 -11.13 20.33 3.66
CA VAL A 161 -12.42 19.86 3.09
C VAL A 161 -13.41 19.49 4.19
N SER A 162 -12.98 18.72 5.20
CA SER A 162 -13.85 18.32 6.32
C SER A 162 -14.34 19.53 7.13
N SER A 163 -13.46 20.50 7.39
CA SER A 163 -13.82 21.75 8.08
C SER A 163 -14.87 22.55 7.29
N ARG A 164 -14.76 22.61 5.96
CA ARG A 164 -15.76 23.27 5.11
C ARG A 164 -17.10 22.55 5.14
N LEU A 165 -17.08 21.22 5.10
CA LEU A 165 -18.29 20.40 5.23
C LEU A 165 -18.98 20.64 6.58
N SER A 166 -18.23 20.54 7.69
CA SER A 166 -18.75 20.78 9.05
C SER A 166 -19.36 22.17 9.19
N ARG A 167 -18.65 23.21 8.75
CA ARG A 167 -19.16 24.59 8.78
C ARG A 167 -20.45 24.76 7.98
N TYR A 168 -20.50 24.20 6.77
CA TYR A 168 -21.68 24.30 5.92
C TYR A 168 -22.90 23.63 6.55
N VAL A 169 -22.69 22.47 7.18
CA VAL A 169 -23.73 21.72 7.88
C VAL A 169 -24.20 22.45 9.15
N LEU A 170 -23.28 23.05 9.90
CA LEU A 170 -23.62 23.87 11.07
C LEU A 170 -24.50 25.06 10.67
N GLU A 171 -24.12 25.80 9.63
CA GLU A 171 -24.89 26.94 9.12
C GLU A 171 -26.29 26.52 8.63
N PHE A 172 -26.42 25.32 8.07
CA PHE A 172 -27.73 24.75 7.70
C PHE A 172 -28.58 24.38 8.92
N CYS A 173 -28.01 23.69 9.91
CA CYS A 173 -28.74 23.29 11.11
C CYS A 173 -29.19 24.50 11.94
N GLN A 174 -28.37 25.55 12.03
CA GLN A 174 -28.73 26.77 12.76
C GLN A 174 -29.90 27.54 12.12
N LYS A 175 -30.05 27.46 10.79
CA LYS A 175 -31.18 28.08 10.08
C LYS A 175 -32.48 27.29 10.27
N ASN A 176 -32.38 25.99 10.55
CA ASN A 176 -33.52 25.09 10.70
C ASN A 176 -33.64 24.64 12.17
N LYS A 177 -34.42 25.39 12.95
CA LYS A 177 -34.56 25.22 14.42
C LYS A 177 -34.91 23.78 14.86
N ASP A 178 -35.57 23.00 14.02
CA ASP A 178 -35.96 21.61 14.33
C ASP A 178 -34.80 20.59 14.16
N THR A 179 -33.64 21.02 13.65
CA THR A 179 -32.50 20.15 13.29
C THR A 179 -31.26 20.33 14.18
N GLU A 180 -31.39 21.05 15.31
CA GLU A 180 -30.25 21.36 16.19
C GLU A 180 -29.59 20.08 16.76
N ASN A 181 -30.38 19.05 17.09
CA ASN A 181 -29.88 17.74 17.52
C ASN A 181 -29.26 16.93 16.38
N ASP A 182 -29.61 17.21 15.12
CA ASP A 182 -29.11 16.47 13.97
C ASP A 182 -27.66 16.86 13.64
N PHE A 183 -27.24 18.07 13.99
CA PHE A 183 -25.85 18.51 13.82
C PHE A 183 -24.88 17.57 14.53
N LEU A 184 -25.16 17.19 15.78
CA LEU A 184 -24.29 16.26 16.53
C LEU A 184 -24.17 14.89 15.86
N ILE A 185 -25.26 14.41 15.26
CA ILE A 185 -25.29 13.13 14.55
C ILE A 185 -24.46 13.20 13.27
N LEU A 186 -24.57 14.31 12.52
CA LEU A 186 -23.84 14.54 11.27
C LEU A 186 -22.35 14.79 11.53
N GLU A 187 -22.03 15.61 12.54
CA GLU A 187 -20.66 15.99 12.90
C GLU A 187 -19.84 14.76 13.30
N ARG A 188 -20.46 13.77 13.97
CA ARG A 188 -19.80 12.50 14.24
C ARG A 188 -19.37 11.78 12.96
N ASN A 189 -20.21 11.76 11.92
CA ASN A 189 -19.86 11.13 10.64
C ASN A 189 -18.90 11.97 9.80
N ILE A 190 -18.91 13.29 9.95
CA ILE A 190 -17.91 14.17 9.32
C ILE A 190 -16.55 13.96 9.99
N SER A 191 -16.52 13.85 11.32
CA SER A 191 -15.31 13.54 12.10
C SER A 191 -14.70 12.19 11.72
N GLU A 192 -15.53 11.16 11.44
CA GLU A 192 -15.05 9.86 10.95
C GLU A 192 -14.18 9.97 9.69
N LEU A 193 -14.44 10.95 8.81
CA LEU A 193 -13.61 11.18 7.62
C LEU A 193 -12.17 11.55 8.02
N ILE A 194 -12.03 12.40 9.03
CA ILE A 194 -10.72 12.82 9.55
C ILE A 194 -10.06 11.73 10.38
N ASP A 195 -10.83 10.95 11.14
CA ASP A 195 -10.28 9.78 11.84
C ASP A 195 -9.67 8.77 10.85
N ILE A 196 -10.35 8.55 9.71
CA ILE A 196 -9.83 7.71 8.62
C ILE A 196 -8.56 8.32 8.01
N CYS A 197 -8.53 9.64 7.78
CA CYS A 197 -7.32 10.34 7.34
C CYS A 197 -6.16 10.09 8.30
N GLY A 198 -6.38 10.27 9.62
CA GLY A 198 -5.36 10.05 10.64
C GLY A 198 -4.85 8.60 10.69
N ILE A 199 -5.71 7.60 10.44
CA ILE A 199 -5.26 6.20 10.30
C ILE A 199 -4.32 6.06 9.08
N CYS A 200 -4.71 6.60 7.93
CA CYS A 200 -3.89 6.53 6.72
C CYS A 200 -2.56 7.28 6.88
N GLU A 201 -2.57 8.44 7.55
CA GLU A 201 -1.35 9.20 7.86
C GLU A 201 -0.43 8.44 8.80
N ARG A 202 -0.97 7.76 9.82
CA ARG A 202 -0.16 6.91 10.70
C ARG A 202 0.53 5.81 9.91
N ILE A 203 -0.20 5.14 9.01
CA ILE A 203 0.37 4.09 8.14
C ILE A 203 1.46 4.65 7.22
N LYS A 204 1.23 5.81 6.60
CA LYS A 204 2.20 6.43 5.68
C LYS A 204 3.43 6.97 6.40
N ASN A 205 3.23 7.74 7.47
CA ASN A 205 4.29 8.51 8.14
C ASN A 205 5.05 7.69 9.19
N THR A 206 4.57 6.49 9.54
CA THR A 206 5.24 5.59 10.47
C THR A 206 5.69 4.32 9.74
N PRO A 207 6.74 4.40 8.90
CA PRO A 207 7.28 3.23 8.21
C PRO A 207 7.91 2.24 9.20
N ILE A 208 8.18 1.02 8.74
CA ILE A 208 8.92 0.05 9.55
C ILE A 208 10.31 0.65 9.85
N PRO A 209 10.81 0.53 11.11
CA PRO A 209 12.07 1.16 11.49
C PRO A 209 13.21 0.82 10.52
N TYR A 210 13.89 1.85 10.03
CA TYR A 210 14.96 1.70 9.04
C TYR A 210 16.02 0.67 9.45
N SER A 211 16.38 0.62 10.74
CA SER A 211 17.33 -0.35 11.30
C SER A 211 16.90 -1.80 11.08
N TYR A 212 15.61 -2.08 11.14
CA TYR A 212 15.04 -3.41 10.87
C TYR A 212 15.14 -3.75 9.38
N SER A 213 14.70 -2.84 8.50
CA SER A 213 14.73 -3.06 7.05
C SER A 213 16.17 -3.23 6.52
N ILE A 214 17.12 -2.43 7.00
CA ILE A 214 18.53 -2.59 6.58
C ILE A 214 19.18 -3.84 7.16
N PHE A 215 18.80 -4.25 8.37
CA PHE A 215 19.30 -5.49 8.97
C PHE A 215 18.92 -6.70 8.13
N ILE A 216 17.64 -6.81 7.72
CA ILE A 216 17.15 -7.90 6.86
C ILE A 216 17.90 -7.94 5.53
N LYS A 217 18.03 -6.81 4.85
CA LYS A 217 18.76 -6.73 3.57
C LYS A 217 20.23 -7.16 3.72
N LYS A 218 20.90 -6.75 4.82
CA LYS A 218 22.28 -7.14 5.12
C LYS A 218 22.45 -8.63 5.42
N ILE A 219 21.56 -9.23 6.23
CA ILE A 219 21.68 -10.66 6.55
C ILE A 219 21.43 -11.55 5.33
N ILE A 220 20.47 -11.18 4.47
CA ILE A 220 20.21 -11.88 3.21
C ILE A 220 21.43 -11.78 2.30
N PHE A 221 22.01 -10.58 2.16
CA PHE A 221 23.21 -10.37 1.35
C PHE A 221 24.38 -11.24 1.82
N VAL A 222 24.70 -11.22 3.12
CA VAL A 222 25.79 -12.02 3.71
C VAL A 222 25.52 -13.53 3.53
N TYR A 223 24.29 -13.97 3.76
CA TYR A 223 23.91 -15.37 3.58
C TYR A 223 24.10 -15.84 2.15
N ILE A 224 23.61 -15.07 1.17
CA ILE A 224 23.68 -15.44 -0.24
C ILE A 224 25.11 -15.39 -0.77
N ILE A 225 25.92 -14.39 -0.40
CA ILE A 225 27.30 -14.28 -0.93
C ILE A 225 28.24 -15.36 -0.37
N THR A 226 27.95 -15.89 0.82
CA THR A 226 28.75 -16.96 1.44
C THR A 226 28.28 -18.37 1.07
N MET A 227 27.11 -18.49 0.45
CA MET A 227 26.51 -19.78 0.06
C MET A 227 27.30 -20.55 -1.03
N PRO A 228 27.86 -19.91 -2.08
CA PRO A 228 28.67 -20.59 -3.09
C PRO A 228 29.80 -21.42 -2.49
N PHE A 229 30.47 -20.89 -1.45
CA PHE A 229 31.58 -21.55 -0.76
C PHE A 229 31.16 -22.78 0.06
N THR A 230 29.87 -22.92 0.31
CA THR A 230 29.31 -24.02 1.10
C THR A 230 28.86 -25.16 0.20
N PHE A 231 28.22 -24.81 -0.91
CA PHE A 231 27.70 -25.77 -1.87
C PHE A 231 28.71 -26.19 -2.92
N GLY A 232 29.72 -25.37 -3.24
CA GLY A 232 30.66 -25.71 -4.30
C GLY A 232 31.48 -26.98 -4.02
N LEU A 233 32.06 -27.11 -2.83
CA LEU A 233 32.77 -28.33 -2.43
C LEU A 233 31.86 -29.55 -2.25
N SER A 234 30.59 -29.35 -1.87
CA SER A 234 29.68 -30.46 -1.53
C SER A 234 28.88 -31.01 -2.71
N VAL A 235 28.45 -30.15 -3.64
CA VAL A 235 27.60 -30.51 -4.78
C VAL A 235 28.15 -30.03 -6.14
N GLY A 236 29.32 -29.39 -6.17
CA GLY A 236 29.96 -28.93 -7.40
C GLY A 236 29.11 -27.90 -8.15
N TYR A 237 29.04 -28.01 -9.47
CA TYR A 237 28.28 -27.06 -10.31
C TYR A 237 26.77 -27.07 -10.07
N TRP A 238 26.20 -28.07 -9.38
CA TRP A 238 24.81 -28.00 -8.91
C TRP A 238 24.58 -26.87 -7.90
N ALA A 239 25.64 -26.33 -7.29
CA ALA A 239 25.56 -25.12 -6.48
C ALA A 239 24.98 -23.93 -7.26
N VAL A 240 25.25 -23.82 -8.57
CA VAL A 240 24.80 -22.69 -9.40
C VAL A 240 23.27 -22.55 -9.40
N PRO A 241 22.49 -23.53 -9.88
CA PRO A 241 21.03 -23.41 -9.86
C PRO A 241 20.46 -23.35 -8.43
N MET A 242 21.08 -24.03 -7.46
CA MET A 242 20.60 -24.04 -6.07
C MET A 242 20.71 -22.66 -5.41
N VAL A 243 21.89 -22.01 -5.51
CA VAL A 243 22.13 -20.67 -4.98
C VAL A 243 21.22 -19.65 -5.66
N MET A 244 21.05 -19.74 -6.98
CA MET A 244 20.14 -18.87 -7.73
C MET A 244 18.69 -18.99 -7.27
N ILE A 245 18.18 -20.21 -7.05
CA ILE A 245 16.81 -20.44 -6.57
C ILE A 245 16.63 -19.87 -5.15
N ILE A 246 17.59 -20.11 -4.25
CA ILE A 246 17.49 -19.61 -2.87
C ILE A 246 17.57 -18.09 -2.82
N PHE A 247 18.46 -17.49 -3.61
CA PHE A 247 18.51 -16.03 -3.78
C PHE A 247 17.18 -15.49 -4.30
N TYR A 248 16.63 -16.09 -5.36
CA TYR A 248 15.34 -15.68 -5.88
C TYR A 248 14.26 -15.75 -4.81
N ALA A 249 14.16 -16.84 -4.05
CA ALA A 249 13.17 -17.00 -2.99
C ALA A 249 13.29 -15.91 -1.90
N PHE A 250 14.49 -15.67 -1.37
CA PHE A 250 14.68 -14.70 -0.29
C PHE A 250 14.56 -13.25 -0.77
N ALA A 251 15.14 -12.93 -1.93
CA ALA A 251 15.08 -11.58 -2.48
C ALA A 251 13.68 -11.22 -2.97
N SER A 252 12.94 -12.15 -3.59
CA SER A 252 11.55 -11.90 -4.01
C SER A 252 10.63 -11.67 -2.82
N LEU A 253 10.77 -12.44 -1.73
CA LEU A 253 9.99 -12.22 -0.50
C LEU A 253 10.24 -10.83 0.11
N GLU A 254 11.50 -10.38 0.14
CA GLU A 254 11.83 -9.04 0.63
C GLU A 254 11.26 -7.95 -0.30
N LEU A 255 11.38 -8.11 -1.62
CA LEU A 255 10.80 -7.16 -2.59
C LEU A 255 9.27 -7.07 -2.48
N LEU A 256 8.59 -8.20 -2.36
CA LEU A 256 7.13 -8.24 -2.18
C LEU A 256 6.72 -7.58 -0.87
N SER A 257 7.50 -7.80 0.20
CA SER A 257 7.26 -7.16 1.50
C SER A 257 7.46 -5.65 1.43
N GLU A 258 8.43 -5.18 0.64
CA GLU A 258 8.68 -3.76 0.40
C GLU A 258 7.58 -3.11 -0.44
N GLU A 259 7.09 -3.80 -1.48
CA GLU A 259 5.99 -3.31 -2.33
C GLU A 259 4.69 -3.11 -1.54
N ILE A 260 4.26 -4.11 -0.75
CA ILE A 260 2.98 -4.00 -0.02
C ILE A 260 3.08 -3.16 1.28
N GLU A 261 4.28 -2.75 1.69
CA GLU A 261 4.49 -1.99 2.92
C GLU A 261 3.92 -0.56 2.83
N ASP A 262 3.96 0.06 1.64
CA ASP A 262 3.41 1.40 1.39
C ASP A 262 2.15 1.31 0.51
N PRO A 263 0.98 1.02 1.09
CA PRO A 263 -0.19 0.59 0.33
C PRO A 263 -0.90 1.69 -0.48
N PHE A 264 -0.44 2.94 -0.40
CA PHE A 264 -1.14 4.10 -0.98
C PHE A 264 -0.49 4.65 -2.25
N GLY A 265 0.63 4.08 -2.68
CA GLY A 265 1.35 4.49 -3.87
C GLY A 265 0.63 4.19 -5.19
N THR A 266 1.42 3.90 -6.20
CA THR A 266 0.97 3.57 -7.57
C THR A 266 1.50 2.23 -8.06
N ASP A 267 2.11 1.44 -7.18
CA ASP A 267 2.63 0.12 -7.53
C ASP A 267 1.48 -0.84 -7.84
N PRO A 268 1.73 -1.91 -8.63
CA PRO A 268 0.67 -2.81 -9.08
C PRO A 268 -0.11 -3.46 -7.93
N ASN A 269 0.55 -3.71 -6.80
CA ASN A 269 -0.04 -4.32 -5.60
C ASN A 269 -0.59 -3.32 -4.58
N ASP A 270 -0.47 -2.01 -4.85
CA ASP A 270 -1.07 -0.98 -4.01
C ASP A 270 -2.59 -1.00 -4.07
N LEU A 271 -3.19 -0.40 -3.02
CA LEU A 271 -4.63 -0.25 -2.93
C LEU A 271 -5.13 0.56 -4.12
N PRO A 272 -6.25 0.16 -4.75
CA PRO A 272 -6.82 0.87 -5.89
C PRO A 272 -7.59 2.12 -5.39
N THR A 273 -6.90 3.06 -4.73
CA THR A 273 -7.48 4.25 -4.11
C THR A 273 -8.18 5.14 -5.14
N ASP A 274 -7.69 5.17 -6.39
CA ASP A 274 -8.34 5.86 -7.51
C ASP A 274 -9.72 5.27 -7.81
N GLU A 275 -9.81 3.95 -7.98
CA GLU A 275 -11.09 3.27 -8.23
C GLU A 275 -12.05 3.42 -7.06
N ILE A 276 -11.53 3.36 -5.82
CA ILE A 276 -12.34 3.55 -4.63
C ILE A 276 -12.87 4.99 -4.56
N ALA A 277 -12.05 6.00 -4.85
CA ALA A 277 -12.49 7.40 -4.88
C ALA A 277 -13.56 7.64 -5.96
N GLN A 278 -13.37 7.08 -7.17
CA GLN A 278 -14.39 7.12 -8.22
C GLN A 278 -15.69 6.42 -7.80
N LYS A 279 -15.59 5.27 -7.13
CA LYS A 279 -16.74 4.55 -6.59
C LYS A 279 -17.47 5.37 -5.53
N ILE A 280 -16.75 6.06 -4.64
CA ILE A 280 -17.35 6.97 -3.65
C ILE A 280 -18.11 8.09 -4.36
N LYS A 281 -17.48 8.77 -5.32
CA LYS A 281 -18.11 9.82 -6.14
C LYS A 281 -19.39 9.32 -6.82
N ALA A 282 -19.36 8.13 -7.42
CA ALA A 282 -20.53 7.54 -8.06
C ALA A 282 -21.67 7.28 -7.05
N ASN A 283 -21.40 6.61 -5.93
CA ASN A 283 -22.42 6.30 -4.92
C ASN A 283 -23.04 7.58 -4.33
N VAL A 284 -22.21 8.57 -3.99
CA VAL A 284 -22.68 9.82 -3.38
C VAL A 284 -23.50 10.62 -4.39
N GLY A 285 -23.11 10.59 -5.67
CA GLY A 285 -23.87 11.20 -6.77
C GLY A 285 -25.24 10.57 -6.96
N GLU A 286 -25.32 9.24 -6.97
CA GLU A 286 -26.58 8.50 -7.08
C GLU A 286 -27.58 8.83 -5.95
N ILE A 287 -27.07 9.12 -4.75
CA ILE A 287 -27.91 9.43 -3.58
C ILE A 287 -28.30 10.92 -3.56
N LEU A 288 -27.38 11.83 -3.87
CA LEU A 288 -27.59 13.27 -3.66
C LEU A 288 -28.03 14.06 -4.89
N LEU A 289 -27.80 13.58 -6.11
CA LEU A 289 -28.18 14.29 -7.34
C LEU A 289 -29.48 13.72 -7.91
#